data_AF-A0A350F3H5-F1
#
_entry.id   AF-A0A350F3H5-F1
#
_cell.length_a   1.000
_cell.length_b   1.000
_cell.length_c   1.000
_cell.angle_alpha   90.00
_cell.angle_beta   90.00
_cell.angle_gamma   90.00
#
_symmetry.space_group_name_H-M   'P 1'
#
loop_
_entity.id
_entity.type
_entity.pdbx_description
1 polymer ?
#
loop_
_entity_poly.entity_id
_entity_poly.type
_entity_poly.pdbx_seq_one_letter_code
_entity_poly.pdbx_strand_id
1 'polypeptide(L)'
;RNAASKEIGALMGQKKFEEAEARKAEVREIGDRITSLDKVAAETDGRQRELLLSIPNVPSDAVPEGKTAEDNPVIRTHGEPAKFAFQPKNHIELCESLGLVDFKRGAKLSGSGFLLYTNWGARLERALIQFLLDLHTG
;
A
#
# COMPACT_ATOMS: atom_id res chain seq x y z
N ARG A 1 10.67 -34.98 -20.05
CA ARG A 1 12.05 -35.18 -19.52
C ARG A 1 12.21 -36.54 -18.83
N ASN A 2 11.61 -36.80 -17.67
CA ASN A 2 11.86 -38.02 -16.89
C ASN A 2 11.58 -39.35 -17.63
N ALA A 3 10.49 -39.42 -18.41
CA ALA A 3 10.19 -40.59 -19.24
C ALA A 3 11.24 -40.80 -20.35
N ALA A 4 11.57 -39.74 -21.10
CA ALA A 4 12.60 -39.76 -22.14
C ALA A 4 14.01 -40.08 -21.57
N SER A 5 14.34 -39.62 -20.35
CA SER A 5 15.59 -40.01 -19.67
C SER A 5 15.65 -41.50 -19.32
N LYS A 6 14.51 -42.13 -18.99
CA LYS A 6 14.43 -43.59 -18.77
C LYS A 6 14.57 -44.37 -20.09
N GLU A 7 13.97 -43.87 -21.17
CA GLU A 7 14.11 -44.45 -22.52
C GLU A 7 15.58 -44.44 -23.01
N ILE A 8 16.33 -43.37 -22.75
CA ILE A 8 17.77 -43.31 -23.05
C ILE A 8 18.52 -44.44 -22.31
N GLY A 9 18.24 -44.65 -21.02
CA GLY A 9 18.84 -45.74 -20.25
C GLY A 9 18.53 -47.13 -20.83
N ALA A 10 17.30 -47.34 -21.30
CA ALA A 10 16.89 -48.58 -21.96
C ALA A 10 17.57 -48.78 -23.33
N LEU A 11 17.67 -47.74 -24.15
CA LEU A 11 18.33 -47.77 -25.47
C LEU A 11 19.84 -48.02 -25.34
N MET A 12 20.49 -47.43 -24.33
CA MET A 12 21.90 -47.69 -24.00
C MET A 12 22.12 -49.15 -23.58
N GLY A 13 21.19 -49.72 -22.77
CA GLY A 13 21.23 -51.14 -22.39
C GLY A 13 21.02 -52.11 -23.56
N GLN A 14 20.28 -51.68 -24.60
CA GLN A 14 20.05 -52.42 -25.84
C GLN A 14 21.16 -52.21 -26.90
N LYS A 15 22.23 -51.46 -26.58
CA LYS A 15 23.34 -51.11 -27.50
C LYS A 15 22.91 -50.31 -28.75
N LYS A 16 21.77 -49.61 -28.69
CA LYS A 16 21.26 -48.73 -29.75
C LYS A 16 21.78 -47.31 -29.59
N PHE A 17 23.08 -47.12 -29.80
CA PHE A 17 23.77 -45.88 -29.44
C PHE A 17 23.32 -44.67 -30.26
N GLU A 18 23.05 -44.81 -31.55
CA GLU A 18 22.57 -43.70 -32.39
C GLU A 18 21.18 -43.20 -31.96
N GLU A 19 20.25 -44.12 -31.68
CA GLU A 19 18.91 -43.79 -31.16
C GLU A 19 19.00 -43.11 -29.77
N ALA A 20 19.93 -43.56 -28.92
CA ALA A 20 20.17 -42.98 -27.60
C ALA A 20 20.75 -41.56 -27.67
N GLU A 21 21.69 -41.28 -28.58
CA GLU A 21 22.24 -39.93 -28.78
C GLU A 21 21.18 -38.96 -29.35
N ALA A 22 20.37 -39.40 -30.32
CA ALA A 22 19.25 -38.61 -30.82
C ALA A 22 18.26 -38.25 -29.69
N ARG A 23 17.92 -39.21 -28.83
CA ARG A 23 17.06 -38.97 -27.66
C ARG A 23 17.70 -38.07 -26.61
N LYS A 24 19.02 -38.11 -26.42
CA LYS A 24 19.74 -37.18 -25.52
C LYS A 24 19.62 -35.74 -26.00
N ALA A 25 19.75 -35.50 -27.31
CA ALA A 25 19.56 -34.17 -27.89
C ALA A 25 18.16 -33.63 -27.62
N GLU A 26 17.13 -34.45 -27.83
CA GLU A 26 15.73 -34.09 -27.52
C GLU A 26 15.52 -33.81 -26.02
N VAL A 27 16.09 -34.63 -25.12
CA VAL A 27 16.00 -34.39 -23.67
C VAL A 27 16.68 -33.09 -23.26
N ARG A 28 17.77 -32.70 -23.93
CA ARG A 28 18.44 -31.42 -23.72
C ARG A 28 17.55 -30.26 -24.14
N GLU A 29 16.95 -30.31 -25.33
CA GLU A 29 15.99 -29.30 -25.80
C GLU A 29 14.79 -29.16 -24.86
N ILE A 30 14.28 -30.28 -24.33
CA ILE A 30 13.22 -30.27 -23.31
C ILE A 30 13.70 -29.55 -22.04
N GLY A 31 14.95 -29.77 -21.62
CA GLY A 31 15.55 -29.08 -20.47
C GLY A 31 15.68 -27.56 -20.67
N ASP A 32 16.13 -27.14 -21.84
CA ASP A 32 16.24 -25.73 -22.21
C ASP A 32 14.85 -25.06 -22.26
N ARG A 33 13.84 -25.76 -22.79
CA ARG A 33 12.46 -25.29 -22.82
C ARG A 33 11.84 -25.18 -21.43
N ILE A 34 12.11 -26.13 -20.53
CA ILE A 34 11.67 -26.04 -19.13
C ILE A 34 12.27 -24.79 -18.47
N THR A 35 13.58 -24.60 -18.60
CA THR A 35 14.29 -23.45 -18.02
C THR A 35 13.71 -22.12 -18.52
N SER A 36 13.41 -22.04 -19.82
CA SER A 36 12.72 -20.90 -20.44
C SER A 36 11.33 -20.66 -19.83
N LEU A 37 10.51 -21.70 -19.71
CA LEU A 37 9.16 -21.59 -19.17
C LEU A 37 9.14 -21.25 -17.68
N ASP A 38 10.08 -21.77 -16.89
CA ASP A 38 10.20 -21.43 -15.46
C ASP A 38 10.50 -19.94 -15.27
N LYS A 39 11.35 -19.37 -16.13
CA LYS A 39 11.61 -17.93 -16.13
C LYS A 39 10.35 -17.13 -16.47
N VAL A 40 9.63 -17.51 -17.51
CA VAL A 40 8.37 -16.85 -17.91
C VAL A 40 7.31 -16.96 -16.82
N ALA A 41 7.21 -18.11 -16.15
CA ALA A 41 6.29 -18.31 -15.03
C ALA A 41 6.62 -17.39 -13.86
N ALA A 42 7.89 -17.29 -13.47
CA ALA A 42 8.34 -16.41 -12.40
C ALA A 42 8.08 -14.93 -12.73
N GLU A 43 8.37 -14.51 -13.97
CA GLU A 43 8.09 -13.14 -14.44
C GLU A 43 6.58 -12.85 -14.45
N THR A 44 5.76 -13.80 -14.89
CA THR A 44 4.30 -13.65 -14.97
C THR A 44 3.67 -13.61 -13.57
N ASP A 45 4.13 -14.44 -12.65
CA ASP A 45 3.67 -14.44 -11.25
C ASP A 45 4.04 -13.12 -10.55
N GLY A 46 5.27 -12.62 -10.77
CA GLY A 46 5.68 -11.30 -10.29
C GLY A 46 4.76 -10.19 -10.81
N ARG A 47 4.49 -10.16 -12.12
CA ARG A 47 3.57 -9.20 -12.72
C ARG A 47 2.15 -9.33 -12.20
N GLN A 48 1.66 -10.56 -12.00
CA GLN A 48 0.35 -10.81 -11.42
C GLN A 48 0.27 -10.25 -10.00
N ARG A 49 1.30 -10.48 -9.18
CA ARG A 49 1.38 -9.96 -7.82
C ARG A 49 1.36 -8.44 -7.81
N GLU A 50 2.14 -7.78 -8.67
CA GLU A 50 2.15 -6.31 -8.78
C GLU A 50 0.77 -5.76 -9.15
N LEU A 51 0.08 -6.41 -10.10
CA LEU A 51 -1.28 -6.03 -10.48
C LEU A 51 -2.25 -6.21 -9.30
N LEU A 52 -2.21 -7.33 -8.60
CA LEU A 52 -3.07 -7.58 -7.44
C LEU A 52 -2.85 -6.55 -6.31
N LEU A 53 -1.62 -6.12 -6.09
CA LEU A 53 -1.28 -5.09 -5.10
C LEU A 53 -1.81 -3.69 -5.46
N SER A 54 -2.16 -3.46 -6.73
CA SER A 54 -2.75 -2.19 -7.20
C SER A 54 -4.28 -2.14 -7.07
N ILE A 55 -4.94 -3.28 -6.84
CA ILE A 55 -6.39 -3.35 -6.76
C ILE A 55 -6.82 -2.86 -5.36
N PRO A 56 -7.64 -1.80 -5.26
CA PRO A 56 -8.15 -1.33 -3.98
C PRO A 56 -9.11 -2.37 -3.37
N ASN A 57 -9.38 -2.21 -2.07
CA ASN A 57 -10.34 -3.10 -1.41
C ASN A 57 -11.75 -2.94 -1.99
N VAL A 58 -12.50 -4.03 -2.05
CA VAL A 58 -13.89 -4.02 -2.50
C VAL A 58 -14.76 -3.39 -1.41
N PRO A 59 -15.56 -2.35 -1.71
CA PRO A 59 -16.49 -1.79 -0.73
C PRO A 59 -17.50 -2.82 -0.23
N SER A 60 -17.93 -2.68 1.03
CA SER A 60 -19.04 -3.48 1.58
C SER A 60 -20.36 -3.09 0.91
N ASP A 61 -21.31 -4.02 0.81
CA ASP A 61 -22.66 -3.78 0.28
C ASP A 61 -23.44 -2.69 1.04
N ALA A 62 -23.03 -2.38 2.28
CA ALA A 62 -23.62 -1.31 3.08
C ALA A 62 -23.08 0.10 2.74
N VAL A 63 -22.03 0.21 1.92
CA VAL A 63 -21.45 1.49 1.52
C VAL A 63 -22.32 2.10 0.42
N PRO A 64 -22.86 3.32 0.60
CA PRO A 64 -23.64 3.98 -0.43
C PRO A 64 -22.79 4.26 -1.66
N GLU A 65 -23.36 4.12 -2.84
CA GLU A 65 -22.71 4.51 -4.08
C GLU A 65 -22.49 6.03 -4.12
N GLY A 66 -21.32 6.44 -4.59
CA GLY A 66 -20.94 7.85 -4.72
C GLY A 66 -19.70 8.01 -5.59
N LYS A 67 -19.54 9.18 -6.18
CA LYS A 67 -18.39 9.56 -7.02
C LYS A 67 -17.47 10.54 -6.32
N THR A 68 -18.05 11.45 -5.55
CA THR A 68 -17.31 12.53 -4.89
C THR A 68 -17.72 12.67 -3.43
N ALA A 69 -17.03 13.54 -2.68
CA ALA A 69 -17.29 13.73 -1.27
C ALA A 69 -18.69 14.31 -0.99
N GLU A 70 -19.29 14.96 -1.98
CA GLU A 70 -20.64 15.54 -1.94
C GLU A 70 -21.75 14.47 -1.89
N ASP A 71 -21.46 13.24 -2.32
CA ASP A 71 -22.41 12.12 -2.29
C ASP A 71 -22.48 11.44 -0.90
N ASN A 72 -21.58 11.81 0.03
CA ASN A 72 -21.52 11.20 1.36
C ASN A 72 -22.74 11.59 2.22
N PRO A 73 -23.58 10.62 2.65
CA PRO A 73 -24.76 10.94 3.45
C PRO A 73 -24.39 11.29 4.90
N VAL A 74 -25.12 12.25 5.48
CA VAL A 74 -25.03 12.54 6.91
C VAL A 74 -25.81 11.48 7.69
N ILE A 75 -25.10 10.64 8.44
CA ILE A 75 -25.73 9.58 9.24
C ILE A 75 -26.30 10.11 10.56
N ARG A 76 -25.56 11.02 11.23
CA ARG A 76 -25.98 11.65 12.48
C ARG A 76 -25.26 12.96 12.71
N THR A 77 -25.89 13.86 13.46
CA THR A 77 -25.29 15.09 13.98
C THR A 77 -25.34 15.08 15.51
N HIS A 78 -24.42 15.77 16.16
CA HIS A 78 -24.38 15.90 17.62
C HIS A 78 -24.04 17.34 18.02
N GLY A 79 -24.83 17.91 18.95
CA GLY A 79 -24.74 19.32 19.33
C GLY A 79 -25.27 20.28 18.27
N GLU A 80 -25.14 21.58 18.53
CA GLU A 80 -25.48 22.65 17.60
C GLU A 80 -24.22 23.47 17.25
N PRO A 81 -24.03 23.86 15.97
CA PRO A 81 -22.95 24.77 15.59
C PRO A 81 -23.00 26.08 16.38
N ALA A 82 -21.84 26.53 16.87
CA ALA A 82 -21.74 27.76 17.66
C ALA A 82 -22.23 28.98 16.86
N LYS A 83 -23.10 29.78 17.49
CA LYS A 83 -23.58 31.05 16.95
C LYS A 83 -22.73 32.19 17.53
N PHE A 84 -22.00 32.88 16.66
CA PHE A 84 -21.15 33.99 17.06
C PHE A 84 -21.86 35.33 16.84
N ALA A 85 -21.79 36.22 17.83
CA ALA A 85 -22.23 37.62 17.69
C ALA A 85 -21.16 38.52 17.02
N PHE A 86 -20.09 37.91 16.52
CA PHE A 86 -18.94 38.55 15.89
C PHE A 86 -18.45 37.69 14.71
N GLN A 87 -17.62 38.26 13.84
CA GLN A 87 -17.00 37.50 12.75
C GLN A 87 -15.92 36.57 13.32
N PRO A 88 -16.10 35.23 13.27
CA PRO A 88 -15.12 34.31 13.81
C PRO A 88 -13.83 34.37 12.99
N LYS A 89 -12.69 34.43 13.69
CA LYS A 89 -11.37 34.27 13.08
C LYS A 89 -11.12 32.81 12.75
N ASN A 90 -10.38 32.54 11.68
CA ASN A 90 -9.95 31.17 11.39
C ASN A 90 -8.84 30.73 12.36
N HIS A 91 -8.52 29.43 12.36
CA HIS A 91 -7.54 28.86 13.27
C HIS A 91 -6.11 29.41 13.07
N ILE A 92 -5.73 29.81 11.85
CA ILE A 92 -4.41 30.36 11.56
C ILE A 92 -4.25 31.71 12.26
N GLU A 93 -5.20 32.61 12.03
CA GLU A 93 -5.21 33.95 12.63
C GLU A 93 -5.24 33.89 14.16
N LEU A 94 -6.04 32.98 14.73
CA LEU A 94 -6.09 32.76 16.18
C LEU A 94 -4.75 32.26 16.72
N CYS A 95 -4.18 31.23 16.10
CA CYS A 95 -2.91 30.65 16.55
C CYS A 95 -1.75 31.64 16.46
N GLU A 96 -1.68 32.44 15.38
CA GLU A 96 -0.65 33.48 15.24
C GLU A 96 -0.84 34.61 16.25
N SER A 97 -2.06 35.15 16.37
CA SER A 97 -2.33 36.28 17.28
C SER A 97 -2.14 35.93 18.76
N LEU A 98 -2.35 34.66 19.12
CA LEU A 98 -2.15 34.15 20.48
C LEU A 98 -0.75 33.56 20.72
N GLY A 99 0.12 33.52 19.70
CA GLY A 99 1.45 32.92 19.81
C GLY A 99 1.43 31.43 20.19
N LEU A 100 0.40 30.71 19.75
CA LEU A 100 0.22 29.28 19.96
C LEU A 100 0.97 28.45 18.92
N VAL A 101 1.12 28.99 17.71
CA VAL A 101 1.83 28.37 16.59
C VAL A 101 2.67 29.43 15.88
N ASP A 102 3.91 29.07 15.54
CA ASP A 102 4.77 29.86 14.67
C ASP A 102 4.95 29.14 13.32
N PHE A 103 4.10 29.52 12.35
CA PHE A 103 4.13 28.96 11.00
C PHE A 103 5.40 29.34 10.24
N LYS A 104 5.92 30.56 10.44
CA LYS A 104 7.13 31.04 9.75
C LYS A 104 8.37 30.26 10.20
N ARG A 105 8.52 30.03 11.50
CA ARG A 105 9.59 29.19 12.05
C ARG A 105 9.41 27.74 11.64
N GLY A 106 8.20 27.20 11.66
CA GLY A 106 7.91 25.86 11.15
C GLY A 106 8.38 25.69 9.70
N ALA A 107 7.97 26.61 8.82
CA ALA A 107 8.38 26.59 7.42
C ALA A 107 9.90 26.77 7.21
N LYS A 108 10.54 27.63 8.01
CA LYS A 108 11.99 27.83 7.96
C LYS A 108 12.77 26.56 8.35
N LEU A 109 12.24 25.78 9.30
CA LEU A 109 12.90 24.59 9.81
C LEU A 109 12.69 23.38 8.90
N SER A 110 11.50 23.21 8.30
CA SER A 110 11.11 21.96 7.65
C SER A 110 10.48 22.12 6.26
N GLY A 111 10.21 23.35 5.81
CA GLY A 111 9.58 23.65 4.53
C GLY A 111 8.06 23.85 4.62
N SER A 112 7.43 24.05 3.46
CA SER A 112 5.97 24.30 3.37
C SER A 112 5.16 23.17 4.00
N GLY A 113 4.07 23.52 4.69
CA GLY A 113 3.18 22.56 5.37
C GLY A 113 3.58 22.20 6.80
N PHE A 114 4.71 22.69 7.31
CA PHE A 114 5.13 22.49 8.69
C PHE A 114 4.82 23.69 9.58
N LEU A 115 4.45 23.38 10.82
CA LEU A 115 4.15 24.35 11.87
C LEU A 115 4.99 24.08 13.11
N LEU A 116 5.19 25.10 13.94
CA LEU A 116 5.85 24.97 15.23
C LEU A 116 4.90 25.37 16.34
N TYR A 117 4.39 24.42 17.12
CA TYR A 117 3.63 24.72 18.33
C TYR A 117 4.52 25.43 19.37
N THR A 118 3.99 26.47 20.00
CA THR A 118 4.69 27.27 21.01
C THR A 118 3.85 27.46 22.26
N ASN A 119 4.52 27.60 23.41
CA ASN A 119 3.89 27.98 24.68
C ASN A 119 2.65 27.13 25.03
N TRP A 120 1.48 27.78 25.14
CA TRP A 120 0.20 27.14 25.41
C TRP A 120 -0.29 26.28 24.26
N GLY A 121 0.06 26.57 23.01
CA GLY A 121 -0.27 25.71 21.87
C GLY A 121 0.37 24.33 22.01
N ALA A 122 1.66 24.29 22.35
CA ALA A 122 2.36 23.02 22.60
C ALA A 122 1.81 22.28 23.82
N ARG A 123 1.39 23.00 24.87
CA ARG A 123 0.76 22.39 26.06
C ARG A 123 -0.62 21.82 25.75
N LEU A 124 -1.43 22.53 24.97
CA LEU A 124 -2.77 22.10 24.55
C LEU A 124 -2.69 20.85 23.67
N GLU A 125 -1.79 20.83 22.68
CA GLU A 125 -1.59 19.66 21.83
C GLU A 125 -1.24 18.42 22.66
N ARG A 126 -0.27 18.57 23.59
CA ARG A 126 0.09 17.48 24.50
C ARG A 126 -1.08 17.06 25.38
N ALA A 127 -1.89 17.99 25.86
CA ALA A 127 -3.06 17.67 26.69
C ALA A 127 -4.12 16.89 25.92
N LEU A 128 -4.37 17.23 24.65
CA LEU A 128 -5.29 16.50 23.77
C LEU A 128 -4.80 15.08 23.50
N ILE A 129 -3.50 14.91 23.21
CA ILE A 129 -2.88 13.59 23.03
C ILE A 129 -3.09 12.73 24.27
N GLN A 130 -2.75 13.26 25.46
CA GLN A 130 -2.91 12.52 26.71
C GLN A 130 -4.37 12.20 27.01
N PHE A 131 -5.28 13.17 26.82
CA PHE A 131 -6.71 12.95 27.02
C PHE A 131 -7.25 11.81 26.15
N LEU A 132 -6.89 11.76 24.86
CA LEU A 132 -7.31 10.70 23.96
C LEU A 132 -6.71 9.34 24.34
N LEU A 133 -5.44 9.31 24.77
CA LEU A 133 -4.83 8.08 25.27
C LEU A 133 -5.56 7.58 26.53
N ASP A 134 -5.74 8.43 27.52
CA ASP A 134 -6.41 8.07 28.78
C ASP A 134 -7.86 7.62 28.53
N LEU A 135 -8.59 8.31 27.64
CA LEU A 135 -9.97 7.97 27.27
C LEU A 135 -10.10 6.56 26.64
N HIS A 136 -9.09 6.14 25.88
CA HIS A 136 -9.15 4.89 25.11
C HIS A 136 -8.40 3.72 25.77
N THR A 137 -7.59 3.99 26.81
CA THR A 137 -6.78 2.96 27.50
C THR A 137 -7.09 2.83 28.99
N GLY A 138 -7.73 3.82 29.59
CA GLY A 138 -8.12 3.84 31.01
C GLY A 138 -9.44 3.15 31.32
#